data_AF-F7S6Q4-F1
#
_entry.id   AF-F7S6Q4-F1
#
_cell.length_a   1.000
_cell.length_b   1.000
_cell.length_c   1.000
_cell.angle_alpha   90.00
_cell.angle_beta   90.00
_cell.angle_gamma   90.00
#
_symmetry.space_group_name_H-M   'P 1'
#
loop_
_entity.id
_entity.type
_entity.pdbx_description
1 polymer ?
#
loop_
_entity_poly.entity_id
_entity_poly.type
_entity_poly.pdbx_seq_one_letter_code
_entity_poly.pdbx_strand_id
1 'polypeptide(L)'
;RAIIALAPGIAPAIDAAPAGEIVAPLPPVSARGLGSAACARGMVHHWVKLHDGQIAAAALIDPAAGRFRALEDAAVGLEMEAFAMLAECYALPPGAIDG
;
A
#
# COMPACT_ATOMS: atom_id res chain seq x y z
N ARG A 1 -9.08 9.82 -0.99
CA ARG A 1 -10.35 9.97 -1.74
C ARG A 1 -11.47 9.50 -0.82
N ALA A 2 -12.54 10.27 -0.63
CA ALA A 2 -13.64 9.85 0.24
C ALA A 2 -14.27 8.56 -0.28
N ILE A 3 -14.65 7.63 0.61
CA ILE A 3 -15.30 6.34 0.25
C ILE A 3 -16.51 6.56 -0.67
N ILE A 4 -17.26 7.64 -0.42
CA ILE A 4 -18.42 8.07 -1.22
C ILE A 4 -18.06 8.31 -2.70
N ALA A 5 -16.85 8.79 -2.99
CA ALA A 5 -16.40 9.03 -4.37
C ALA A 5 -15.97 7.75 -5.10
N LEU A 6 -15.66 6.67 -4.38
CA LEU A 6 -15.24 5.39 -4.95
C LEU A 6 -16.40 4.40 -5.08
N ALA A 7 -17.40 4.49 -4.19
CA ALA A 7 -18.54 3.57 -4.15
C ALA A 7 -19.30 3.40 -5.49
N PRO A 8 -19.56 4.47 -6.27
CA PRO A 8 -20.27 4.34 -7.55
C PRO A 8 -19.53 3.50 -8.60
N GLY A 9 -18.20 3.37 -8.48
CA GLY A 9 -17.38 2.61 -9.43
C GLY A 9 -17.31 1.11 -9.14
N ILE A 10 -17.74 0.65 -7.96
CA ILE A 10 -17.56 -0.74 -7.53
C ILE A 10 -18.51 -1.68 -8.28
N ALA A 11 -19.82 -1.42 -8.27
CA ALA A 11 -20.79 -2.31 -8.93
C ALA A 11 -20.54 -2.45 -10.45
N PRO A 12 -20.32 -1.35 -11.22
CA PRO A 12 -19.98 -1.47 -12.63
C PRO A 12 -18.68 -2.24 -12.88
N ALA A 13 -17.68 -2.12 -12.01
CA ALA A 13 -16.41 -2.85 -12.15
C ALA A 13 -16.59 -4.36 -11.90
N ILE A 14 -17.48 -4.74 -10.98
CA ILE A 14 -17.84 -6.14 -10.73
C ILE A 14 -18.62 -6.69 -11.93
N ASP A 15 -19.61 -5.96 -12.43
CA ASP A 15 -20.43 -6.38 -13.58
C ASP A 15 -19.59 -6.52 -14.87
N ALA A 16 -18.54 -5.71 -15.00
CA ALA A 16 -17.61 -5.76 -16.13
C ALA A 16 -16.47 -6.78 -15.96
N ALA A 17 -16.36 -7.45 -14.81
CA ALA A 17 -15.28 -8.41 -14.57
C ALA A 17 -15.44 -9.62 -15.51
N PRO A 18 -14.37 -10.06 -16.20
CA PRO A 18 -14.44 -11.22 -17.06
C PRO A 18 -14.70 -12.48 -16.23
N ALA A 19 -15.50 -13.40 -16.76
CA ALA A 19 -15.74 -14.69 -16.12
C ALA A 19 -14.49 -15.58 -16.19
N GLY A 20 -14.28 -16.39 -15.16
CA GLY A 20 -13.15 -17.33 -15.06
C GLY A 20 -11.96 -16.79 -14.27
N GLU A 21 -10.88 -17.57 -14.24
CA GLU A 21 -9.65 -17.21 -13.52
C GLU A 21 -8.77 -16.29 -14.38
N ILE A 22 -8.34 -15.17 -13.81
CA ILE A 22 -7.37 -14.28 -14.45
C ILE A 22 -5.99 -14.58 -13.84
N VAL A 23 -5.18 -15.38 -14.54
CA VAL A 23 -3.80 -15.69 -14.14
C VAL A 23 -2.86 -15.30 -15.27
N ALA A 24 -1.78 -14.60 -14.91
CA ALA A 24 -0.66 -14.36 -15.80
C ALA A 24 0.59 -15.00 -15.19
N PRO A 25 1.22 -15.99 -15.86
CA PRO A 25 2.47 -16.55 -15.38
C PRO A 25 3.58 -15.49 -15.45
N LEU A 26 4.48 -15.50 -14.46
CA LEU A 26 5.69 -14.71 -14.55
C LEU A 26 6.57 -15.27 -15.67
N PRO A 27 7.07 -14.42 -16.60
CA PRO A 27 7.99 -14.90 -17.62
C PRO A 27 9.26 -15.45 -16.96
N PRO A 28 9.84 -16.57 -17.45
CA PRO A 28 11.05 -17.18 -16.89
C PRO A 28 12.29 -16.37 -17.30
N VAL A 29 12.31 -15.09 -16.95
CA VAL A 29 13.34 -14.13 -17.31
C VAL A 29 13.91 -13.51 -16.05
N SER A 30 15.20 -13.20 -16.10
CA SER A 30 15.84 -12.34 -15.12
C SER A 30 15.59 -10.88 -15.51
N ALA A 31 14.97 -10.10 -14.63
CA ALA A 31 14.55 -8.73 -14.91
C ALA A 31 14.52 -7.87 -13.64
N ARG A 32 14.38 -6.56 -13.79
CA ARG A 32 14.12 -5.62 -12.68
C ARG A 32 13.13 -4.56 -13.11
N GLY A 33 12.26 -4.15 -12.20
CA GLY A 33 11.24 -3.15 -12.48
C GLY A 33 10.88 -2.34 -11.25
N LEU A 34 10.40 -1.11 -11.50
CA LEU A 34 9.79 -0.24 -10.50
C LEU A 34 8.32 -0.07 -10.89
N GLY A 35 7.41 -0.42 -10.00
CA GLY A 35 5.99 -0.16 -10.12
C GLY A 35 5.49 0.78 -9.04
N SER A 36 4.30 1.32 -9.24
CA SER A 36 3.65 2.22 -8.29
C SER A 36 2.17 1.90 -8.22
N ALA A 37 1.63 1.87 -7.01
CA ALA A 37 0.22 1.60 -6.76
C ALA A 37 -0.34 2.65 -5.80
N ALA A 38 -1.48 3.25 -6.17
CA ALA A 38 -2.17 4.18 -5.30
C ALA A 38 -2.95 3.42 -4.22
N CYS A 39 -2.82 3.85 -2.97
CA CYS A 39 -3.62 3.38 -1.84
C CYS A 39 -4.27 4.57 -1.12
N ALA A 40 -5.04 4.28 -0.06
CA ALA A 40 -5.69 5.33 0.73
C ALA A 40 -4.71 6.35 1.35
N ARG A 41 -3.44 5.97 1.53
CA ARG A 41 -2.38 6.78 2.15
C ARG A 41 -1.52 7.55 1.14
N GLY A 42 -1.66 7.29 -0.15
CA GLY A 42 -0.81 7.89 -1.17
C GLY A 42 -0.28 6.85 -2.15
N MET A 43 0.85 7.14 -2.78
CA MET A 43 1.48 6.23 -3.73
C MET A 43 2.47 5.33 -3.01
N VAL A 44 2.29 4.01 -3.13
CA VAL A 44 3.29 3.01 -2.70
C VAL A 44 4.14 2.65 -3.90
N HIS A 45 5.46 2.75 -3.77
CA HIS A 45 6.39 2.33 -4.81
C HIS A 45 6.96 0.96 -4.47
N HIS A 46 7.11 0.09 -5.46
CA HIS A 46 7.72 -1.22 -5.27
C HIS A 46 8.76 -1.47 -6.35
N TRP A 47 9.95 -1.89 -5.93
CA TRP A 47 10.98 -2.38 -6.82
C TRP A 47 11.07 -3.90 -6.68
N VAL A 48 11.15 -4.61 -7.80
CA VAL A 48 11.26 -6.07 -7.83
C VAL A 48 12.38 -6.47 -8.77
N LYS A 49 13.20 -7.44 -8.34
CA LYS A 49 14.17 -8.15 -9.16
C LYS A 49 13.75 -9.60 -9.28
N LEU A 50 13.65 -10.07 -10.52
CA LEU A 50 13.44 -11.47 -10.86
C LEU A 50 14.77 -12.13 -11.23
N HIS A 51 14.90 -13.40 -10.87
CA HIS A 51 15.90 -14.33 -11.39
C HIS A 51 15.15 -15.57 -11.88
N ASP A 52 15.21 -15.82 -13.18
CA ASP A 52 14.58 -16.96 -13.86
C ASP A 52 13.09 -17.16 -13.47
N GLY A 53 12.35 -16.05 -13.46
CA GLY A 53 10.92 -16.04 -13.11
C GLY A 53 10.61 -16.07 -11.61
N GLN A 54 11.61 -16.16 -10.74
CA GLN A 54 11.45 -16.11 -9.28
C GLN A 54 11.85 -14.73 -8.73
N ILE A 55 11.19 -14.29 -7.66
CA ILE A 55 11.57 -13.04 -6.98
C ILE A 55 12.88 -13.26 -6.24
N ALA A 56 13.94 -12.61 -6.72
CA ALA A 56 15.26 -12.66 -6.10
C ALA A 56 15.46 -11.55 -5.05
N ALA A 57 14.79 -10.42 -5.23
CA ALA A 57 14.75 -9.32 -4.26
C ALA A 57 13.53 -8.44 -4.51
N ALA A 58 13.04 -7.79 -3.46
CA ALA A 58 12.02 -6.77 -3.53
C ALA A 58 12.29 -5.69 -2.48
N ALA A 59 11.86 -4.47 -2.78
CA ALA A 59 11.86 -3.35 -1.84
C ALA A 59 10.57 -2.56 -2.02
N LEU A 60 10.05 -2.01 -0.93
CA LEU A 60 8.82 -1.24 -0.93
C LEU A 60 9.07 0.11 -0.25
N ILE A 61 8.51 1.17 -0.82
CA ILE A 61 8.52 2.51 -0.25
C ILE A 61 7.06 2.87 0.00
N ASP A 62 6.61 2.76 1.25
CA ASP A 62 5.29 3.18 1.68
C ASP A 62 5.35 4.62 2.22
N PRO A 63 4.41 5.51 1.84
CA PRO A 63 4.35 6.86 2.37
C PRO A 63 4.05 6.92 3.88
N ALA A 64 3.57 5.82 4.48
CA ALA A 64 3.31 5.73 5.92
C ALA A 64 4.57 5.95 6.76
N ALA A 65 5.74 5.47 6.32
CA ALA A 65 6.99 5.65 7.05
C ALA A 65 7.31 7.14 7.30
N GLY A 66 7.04 8.00 6.32
CA GLY A 66 7.24 9.45 6.45
C GLY A 66 6.24 10.16 7.38
N ARG A 67 5.15 9.49 7.79
CA ARG A 67 4.13 10.04 8.68
C ARG A 67 4.40 9.74 10.15
N PHE A 68 5.32 8.83 10.45
CA PHE A 68 5.63 8.44 11.83
C PHE A 68 6.09 9.64 12.66
N ARG A 69 7.00 10.45 12.11
CA ARG A 69 7.48 11.65 12.80
C ARG A 69 6.36 12.67 13.08
N ALA A 70 5.45 12.86 12.13
CA ALA A 70 4.30 13.74 12.32
C ALA A 70 3.34 13.23 13.40
N LEU A 71 3.19 11.90 13.54
CA LEU A 71 2.45 11.31 14.66
C LEU A 71 3.15 11.59 15.99
N GLU A 72 4.48 11.38 16.08
CA GLU A 72 5.25 11.65 17.30
C GLU A 72 5.11 13.11 17.75
N ASP A 73 5.27 14.06 16.81
CA ASP A 73 5.15 15.49 17.11
C ASP A 73 3.72 15.85 17.54
N ALA A 74 2.69 15.23 16.95
CA ALA A 74 1.28 15.44 17.30
C ALA A 74 0.86 14.74 18.60
N ALA A 75 1.61 13.73 19.05
CA ALA A 75 1.33 12.98 20.27
C ALA A 75 1.81 13.69 21.55
N VAL A 76 2.63 14.74 21.42
CA VAL A 76 3.21 15.45 22.56
C VAL A 76 2.11 16.00 23.47
N GLY A 77 2.12 15.55 24.73
CA GLY A 77 1.17 15.99 25.76
C GLY A 77 -0.23 15.35 25.66
N LEU A 78 -0.42 14.37 24.77
CA LEU A 78 -1.65 13.58 24.76
C LEU A 78 -1.61 12.47 25.81
N GLU A 79 -2.77 12.22 26.41
CA GLU A 79 -3.01 11.01 27.18
C GLU A 79 -3.10 9.78 26.27
N MET A 80 -2.90 8.59 26.84
CA MET A 80 -2.78 7.34 26.07
C MET A 80 -4.00 7.04 25.19
N GLU A 81 -5.21 7.34 25.68
CA GLU A 81 -6.46 7.12 24.94
C GLU A 81 -6.57 8.06 23.72
N ALA A 82 -6.18 9.32 23.88
CA ALA A 82 -6.15 10.29 22.80
C ALA A 82 -5.06 9.94 21.78
N PHE A 83 -3.90 9.47 22.23
CA PHE A 83 -2.85 8.95 21.36
C PHE A 83 -3.33 7.75 20.54
N ALA A 84 -4.00 6.78 21.15
CA ALA A 84 -4.51 5.60 20.45
C ALA A 84 -5.48 6.00 19.32
N MET A 85 -6.40 6.93 19.60
CA MET A 85 -7.32 7.44 18.59
C MET A 85 -6.61 8.21 17.47
N LEU A 86 -5.59 9.03 17.82
CA LEU A 86 -4.78 9.75 16.84
C LEU A 86 -4.00 8.79 15.94
N ALA A 87 -3.40 7.73 16.49
CA ALA A 87 -2.60 6.76 15.75
C ALA A 87 -3.43 6.08 14.63
N GLU A 88 -4.69 5.76 14.89
CA GLU A 88 -5.61 5.20 13.88
C GLU A 88 -5.85 6.16 12.71
N CYS A 89 -5.90 7.48 12.95
CA CYS A 89 -6.06 8.48 11.89
C CYS A 89 -4.85 8.57 10.95
N TYR A 90 -3.65 8.22 11.43
CA TYR A 90 -2.43 8.27 10.62
C TYR A 90 -2.27 7.05 9.69
N ALA A 91 -3.04 5.99 9.93
CA ALA A 91 -3.05 4.74 9.17
C ALA A 91 -1.63 4.17 8.98
N LEU A 92 -0.96 3.85 10.09
CA LEU A 92 0.42 3.36 10.12
C LEU A 92 0.47 1.83 10.33
N PRO A 93 0.32 1.00 9.28
CA PRO A 93 0.46 -0.43 9.45
C PRO A 93 1.93 -0.76 9.78
N PRO A 94 2.21 -1.59 10.80
CA PRO A 94 3.58 -1.92 11.22
C PRO A 94 4.47 -2.39 10.06
N GLY A 95 3.94 -3.27 9.19
CA GLY A 95 4.67 -3.80 8.03
C GLY A 95 4.99 -2.79 6.92
N ALA A 96 4.48 -1.56 6.99
CA ALA A 96 4.85 -0.48 6.06
C ALA A 96 5.97 0.42 6.57
N ILE A 97 6.33 0.30 7.85
CA ILE A 97 7.36 1.11 8.51
C ILE A 97 8.68 0.33 8.60
N ASP A 98 8.59 -0.98 8.83
CA ASP A 98 9.74 -1.86 9.05
C ASP A 98 10.35 -2.45 7.76
N GLY A 99 9.90 -1.96 6.59
CA GLY A 99 10.22 -2.51 5.26
C GLY A 99 11.64 -2.27 4.75
#